data_AF-A0AA86N3G5-F1
#
_entry.id   AF-A0AA86N3G5-F1
#
_cell.length_a   1.000
_cell.length_b   1.000
_cell.length_c   1.000
_cell.angle_alpha   90.00
_cell.angle_beta   90.00
_cell.angle_gamma   90.00
#
_symmetry.space_group_name_H-M   'P 1'
#
loop_
_entity.id
_entity.type
_entity.pdbx_description
1 polymer ?
#
loop_
_entity_poly.entity_id
_entity_poly.type
_entity_poly.pdbx_seq_one_letter_code
_entity_poly.pdbx_strand_id
1 'polypeptide(L)'
;MRYVPLPGSVMPSVFIGTLLFLAWLGWESYRAPETWWAPGDLSRAHVDVGSCLHCHQPFKGAVSRNCVACHGETQFFRTASPEVATAHAEVLRRKGTCLACHTEHRGVLAPITIGALHNPHGEFIFRATGARTCGVCHIISPEGGQPSLRDNQPVRQLLEQGKGAHRRRRMADCLRCHAGGVTEVGQDGNDR
;
A
#
# COMPACT_ATOMS: atom_id res chain seq x y z
N MET A 1 36.71 -29.00 26.60
CA MET A 1 35.26 -29.04 26.89
C MET A 1 34.80 -30.48 26.66
N ARG A 2 34.29 -31.18 27.69
CA ARG A 2 33.76 -32.55 27.54
C ARG A 2 32.31 -32.44 27.10
N TYR A 3 32.00 -32.93 25.89
CA TYR A 3 30.64 -33.00 25.38
C TYR A 3 29.94 -34.17 26.09
N VAL A 4 28.96 -33.86 26.94
CA VAL A 4 28.12 -34.89 27.56
C VAL A 4 27.10 -35.30 26.51
N PRO A 5 27.02 -36.58 26.10
CA PRO A 5 26.04 -37.01 25.10
C PRO A 5 24.63 -36.81 25.65
N LEU A 6 23.75 -36.25 24.81
CA LEU A 6 22.34 -36.09 25.14
C LEU A 6 21.71 -37.46 25.45
N PRO A 7 20.88 -37.59 26.50
CA PRO A 7 20.19 -38.84 26.79
C PRO A 7 19.38 -39.31 25.57
N GLY A 8 19.40 -40.61 25.28
CA GLY A 8 18.70 -41.17 24.10
C GLY A 8 17.19 -40.89 24.05
N SER A 9 16.57 -40.60 25.20
CA SER A 9 15.17 -40.18 25.31
C SER A 9 14.90 -38.73 24.87
N VAL A 10 15.92 -37.88 24.80
CA VAL A 10 15.78 -36.47 24.40
C VAL A 10 15.69 -36.34 22.88
N MET A 11 16.33 -37.24 22.13
CA MET A 11 16.36 -37.18 20.67
C MET A 11 14.96 -37.28 20.03
N PRO A 12 14.07 -38.21 20.43
CA PRO A 12 12.70 -38.26 19.92
C PRO A 12 11.90 -36.99 20.24
N SER A 13 12.03 -36.45 21.47
CA SER A 13 11.32 -35.24 21.88
C SER A 13 11.76 -34.01 21.08
N VAL A 14 13.06 -33.85 20.86
CA VAL A 14 13.61 -32.76 20.02
C VAL A 14 13.13 -32.90 18.58
N PHE A 15 13.12 -34.13 18.05
CA PHE A 15 12.67 -34.39 16.70
C PHE A 15 11.18 -34.06 16.51
N ILE A 16 10.32 -34.56 17.42
CA ILE A 16 8.88 -34.25 17.42
C ILE A 16 8.65 -32.75 17.56
N GLY A 17 9.31 -32.09 18.51
CA GLY A 17 9.20 -30.65 18.69
C GLY A 17 9.61 -29.86 17.45
N THR A 18 10.69 -30.28 16.79
CA THR A 18 11.15 -29.66 15.53
C THR A 18 10.13 -29.86 14.41
N LEU A 19 9.58 -31.07 14.26
CA LEU A 19 8.55 -31.34 13.24
C LEU A 19 7.28 -30.52 13.48
N LEU A 20 6.82 -30.42 14.72
CA LEU A 20 5.65 -29.60 15.06
C LEU A 20 5.91 -28.12 14.76
N PHE A 21 7.11 -27.62 15.07
CA PHE A 21 7.50 -26.25 14.74
C PHE A 21 7.53 -26.01 13.23
N LEU A 22 8.15 -26.90 12.45
CA LEU A 22 8.18 -26.79 10.99
C LEU A 22 6.77 -26.88 10.37
N ALA A 23 5.92 -27.76 10.88
CA ALA A 23 4.53 -27.87 10.46
C ALA A 23 3.75 -26.58 10.76
N TRP A 24 3.97 -25.98 11.94
CA TRP A 24 3.37 -24.70 12.30
C TRP A 24 3.86 -23.56 11.40
N LEU A 25 5.18 -23.44 11.16
CA LEU A 25 5.72 -22.43 10.24
C LEU A 25 5.16 -22.58 8.83
N GLY A 26 5.07 -23.82 8.33
CA GLY A 26 4.48 -24.11 7.02
C GLY A 26 3.00 -23.75 6.95
N TRP A 27 2.26 -24.04 8.01
CA TRP A 27 0.83 -23.69 8.11
C TRP A 27 0.59 -22.18 8.12
N GLU A 28 1.34 -21.43 8.93
CA GLU A 28 1.24 -19.96 8.97
C GLU A 28 1.69 -19.34 7.64
N SER A 29 2.76 -19.85 7.04
CA SER A 29 3.24 -19.40 5.72
C SER A 29 2.21 -19.61 4.61
N TYR A 30 1.37 -20.64 4.72
CA TYR A 30 0.28 -20.91 3.79
C TYR A 30 -0.95 -20.04 4.07
N ARG A 31 -1.32 -19.85 5.34
CA ARG A 31 -2.52 -19.09 5.72
C ARG A 31 -2.37 -17.58 5.60
N ALA A 32 -1.18 -17.05 5.87
CA ALA A 32 -0.93 -15.61 5.89
C ALA A 32 0.43 -15.28 5.25
N PRO A 33 0.64 -15.61 3.97
CA PRO A 33 1.93 -15.39 3.30
C PRO A 33 2.35 -13.91 3.32
N GLU A 34 1.39 -13.00 3.33
CA GLU A 34 1.56 -11.54 3.39
C GLU A 34 2.17 -11.01 4.69
N THR A 35 1.99 -11.71 5.82
CA THR A 35 2.62 -11.30 7.08
C THR A 35 4.04 -11.86 7.23
N TRP A 36 4.49 -12.71 6.29
CA TRP A 36 5.76 -13.43 6.38
C TRP A 36 6.73 -13.12 5.26
N TRP A 37 6.37 -13.47 4.01
CA TRP A 37 7.33 -13.52 2.91
C TRP A 37 6.77 -13.01 1.56
N ALA A 38 5.46 -12.81 1.44
CA ALA A 38 4.81 -12.28 0.24
C ALA A 38 3.96 -11.05 0.57
N PRO A 39 4.58 -9.93 1.00
CA PRO A 39 3.90 -8.79 1.61
C PRO A 39 2.82 -8.11 0.74
N GLY A 40 2.76 -8.45 -0.55
CA GLY A 40 1.83 -7.92 -1.53
C GLY A 40 2.54 -7.10 -2.61
N ASP A 41 1.75 -6.58 -3.54
CA ASP A 41 2.23 -5.80 -4.67
C ASP A 41 2.62 -4.38 -4.27
N LEU A 42 3.69 -3.87 -4.88
CA LEU A 42 4.08 -2.48 -4.71
C LEU A 42 3.01 -1.51 -5.23
N SER A 43 2.99 -0.33 -4.63
CA SER A 43 2.25 0.83 -5.05
C SER A 43 2.73 1.25 -6.43
N ARG A 44 1.86 1.94 -7.17
CA ARG A 44 2.22 2.43 -8.51
C ARG A 44 3.48 3.29 -8.52
N ALA A 45 3.73 4.06 -7.46
CA ALA A 45 4.88 4.94 -7.38
C ALA A 45 6.21 4.17 -7.39
N HIS A 46 6.20 2.91 -6.94
CA HIS A 46 7.39 2.06 -6.84
C HIS A 46 7.27 0.76 -7.63
N VAL A 47 6.28 0.61 -8.52
CA VAL A 47 6.07 -0.63 -9.28
C VAL A 47 7.30 -1.06 -10.09
N ASP A 48 8.12 -0.11 -10.52
CA ASP A 48 9.34 -0.34 -11.28
C ASP A 48 10.58 -0.61 -10.39
N VAL A 49 10.43 -0.65 -9.06
CA VAL A 49 11.51 -0.98 -8.12
C VAL A 49 11.67 -2.50 -8.03
N GLY A 50 12.61 -3.04 -8.80
CA GLY A 50 12.71 -4.49 -9.03
C GLY A 50 13.37 -5.34 -7.93
N SER A 51 13.85 -4.76 -6.82
CA SER A 51 14.52 -5.51 -5.74
C SER A 51 14.09 -5.06 -4.36
N CYS A 52 13.76 -6.02 -3.50
CA CYS A 52 13.38 -5.79 -2.11
C CYS A 52 14.44 -4.97 -1.35
N LEU A 53 15.73 -5.17 -1.70
CA LEU A 53 16.86 -4.51 -1.03
C LEU A 53 16.97 -3.02 -1.36
N HIS A 54 16.22 -2.51 -2.35
CA HIS A 54 16.12 -1.07 -2.55
C HIS A 54 15.44 -0.38 -1.39
N CYS A 55 14.50 -1.04 -0.71
CA CYS A 55 13.83 -0.48 0.47
C CYS A 55 14.29 -1.15 1.76
N HIS A 56 14.54 -2.46 1.71
CA HIS A 56 14.83 -3.30 2.86
C HIS A 56 16.32 -3.49 3.13
N GLN A 57 16.61 -3.81 4.39
CA GLN A 57 17.86 -4.42 4.81
C GLN A 57 17.63 -5.78 5.44
N PRO A 58 18.56 -6.73 5.23
CA PRO A 58 18.53 -8.01 5.89
C PRO A 58 18.32 -7.84 7.39
N PHE A 59 17.30 -8.50 7.92
CA PHE A 59 16.92 -8.50 9.33
C PHE A 59 16.55 -7.13 9.95
N LYS A 60 16.38 -6.09 9.12
CA LYS A 60 15.98 -4.75 9.58
C LYS A 60 14.68 -4.24 8.97
N GLY A 61 14.18 -4.94 7.95
CA GLY A 61 13.04 -4.48 7.18
C GLY A 61 13.38 -3.22 6.37
N ALA A 62 12.35 -2.46 6.00
CA ALA A 62 12.52 -1.21 5.29
C ALA A 62 13.13 -0.13 6.18
N VAL A 63 14.10 0.64 5.65
CA VAL A 63 14.81 1.66 6.42
C VAL A 63 14.77 3.04 5.75
N SER A 64 14.63 4.10 6.55
CA SER A 64 14.49 5.48 6.03
C SER A 64 15.65 5.92 5.12
N ARG A 65 16.88 5.45 5.38
CA ARG A 65 18.04 5.82 4.55
C ARG A 65 17.92 5.38 3.10
N ASN A 66 17.19 4.29 2.85
CA ASN A 66 16.95 3.77 1.53
C ASN A 66 15.90 4.63 0.79
N CYS A 67 14.90 5.14 1.50
CA CYS A 67 13.90 6.05 0.93
C CYS A 67 14.54 7.37 0.45
N VAL A 68 15.38 7.98 1.30
CA VAL A 68 16.02 9.27 1.00
C VAL A 68 17.12 9.18 -0.07
N ALA A 69 17.54 7.98 -0.46
CA ALA A 69 18.46 7.78 -1.58
C ALA A 69 17.85 8.23 -2.92
N CYS A 70 16.53 8.11 -3.07
CA CYS A 70 15.77 8.63 -4.21
C CYS A 70 14.99 9.90 -3.84
N HIS A 71 14.50 10.01 -2.60
CA HIS A 71 13.75 11.17 -2.10
C HIS A 71 14.63 12.14 -1.32
N GLY A 72 15.55 12.81 -2.03
CA GLY A 72 16.48 13.74 -1.40
C GLY A 72 15.79 14.93 -0.74
N GLU A 73 16.21 15.27 0.49
CA GLU A 73 15.62 16.35 1.30
C GLU A 73 15.56 17.68 0.55
N THR A 74 16.66 18.09 -0.08
CA THR A 74 16.74 19.37 -0.80
C THR A 74 15.74 19.46 -1.94
N GLN A 75 15.51 18.38 -2.69
CA GLN A 75 14.53 18.38 -3.78
C GLN A 75 13.12 18.45 -3.22
N PHE A 76 12.84 17.69 -2.16
CA PHE A 76 11.54 17.66 -1.51
C PHE A 76 11.14 19.05 -0.99
N PHE A 77 12.03 19.70 -0.22
CA PHE A 77 11.74 21.02 0.36
C PHE A 77 11.57 22.14 -0.68
N ARG A 78 12.05 21.95 -1.92
CA ARG A 78 11.82 22.90 -3.01
C ARG A 78 10.43 22.80 -3.63
N THR A 79 9.79 21.64 -3.55
CA THR A 79 8.51 21.38 -4.24
C THR A 79 7.34 21.19 -3.29
N ALA A 80 7.61 20.87 -2.02
CA ALA A 80 6.57 20.68 -1.01
C ALA A 80 5.91 22.01 -0.63
N SER A 81 4.64 21.96 -0.24
CA SER A 81 4.00 23.11 0.40
C SER A 81 4.66 23.39 1.77
N PRO A 82 4.60 24.63 2.28
CA PRO A 82 5.22 24.99 3.56
C PRO A 82 4.76 24.11 4.74
N GLU A 83 3.49 23.72 4.76
CA GLU A 83 2.90 22.89 5.81
C GLU A 83 3.48 21.47 5.78
N VAL A 84 3.55 20.88 4.59
CA VAL A 84 4.10 19.53 4.38
C VAL A 84 5.59 19.51 4.67
N ALA A 85 6.32 20.54 4.23
CA ALA A 85 7.73 20.72 4.53
C ALA A 85 7.98 20.77 6.04
N THR A 86 7.26 21.62 6.77
CA THR A 86 7.42 21.76 8.22
C THR A 86 7.16 20.44 8.95
N ALA A 87 6.12 19.70 8.55
CA ALA A 87 5.82 18.39 9.13
C ALA A 87 6.94 17.36 8.89
N HIS A 88 7.49 17.29 7.68
CA HIS A 88 8.56 16.35 7.36
C HIS A 88 9.89 16.71 8.03
N ALA A 89 10.20 18.00 8.15
CA ALA A 89 11.39 18.46 8.87
C ALA A 89 11.40 17.94 10.32
N GLU A 90 10.25 17.93 10.99
CA GLU A 90 10.14 17.40 12.35
C GLU A 90 10.35 15.88 12.42
N VAL A 91 9.81 15.12 11.45
CA VAL A 91 10.04 13.67 11.35
C VAL A 91 11.52 13.36 11.17
N LEU A 92 12.20 14.09 10.27
CA LEU A 92 13.63 13.94 10.03
C LEU A 92 14.45 14.30 11.28
N ARG A 93 14.12 15.40 11.96
CA ARG A 93 14.79 15.84 13.19
C ARG A 93 14.70 14.78 14.30
N ARG A 94 13.56 14.10 14.42
CA ARG A 94 13.35 13.00 15.38
C ARG A 94 13.90 11.65 14.91
N LYS A 95 14.48 11.58 13.71
CA LYS A 95 14.91 10.32 13.05
C LYS A 95 13.76 9.31 12.96
N GLY A 96 12.54 9.79 12.69
CA GLY A 96 11.37 8.96 12.49
C GLY A 96 11.46 8.07 11.26
N THR A 97 10.63 7.03 11.20
CA THR A 97 10.49 6.18 10.02
C THR A 97 9.51 6.78 9.03
N CYS A 98 9.85 6.76 7.75
CA CYS A 98 8.94 7.16 6.66
C CYS A 98 7.65 6.32 6.70
N LEU A 99 7.75 5.07 7.15
CA LEU A 99 6.63 4.13 7.20
C LEU A 99 5.62 4.41 8.32
N ALA A 100 5.87 5.39 9.18
CA ALA A 100 4.88 5.83 10.18
C ALA A 100 3.66 6.49 9.51
N CYS A 101 3.86 7.10 8.33
CA CYS A 101 2.81 7.72 7.54
C CYS A 101 2.72 7.13 6.14
N HIS A 102 3.83 6.61 5.59
CA HIS A 102 3.84 6.02 4.26
C HIS A 102 3.65 4.51 4.29
N THR A 103 2.99 3.98 3.27
CA THR A 103 2.64 2.57 3.19
C THR A 103 2.94 2.01 1.83
N GLU A 104 3.37 0.76 1.82
CA GLU A 104 3.77 0.03 0.63
C GLU A 104 3.22 -1.40 0.72
N HIS A 105 3.30 -2.17 -0.36
CA HIS A 105 2.80 -3.54 -0.46
C HIS A 105 1.29 -3.68 -0.28
N ARG A 106 0.53 -2.70 -0.78
CA ARG A 106 -0.95 -2.70 -0.73
C ARG A 106 -1.61 -2.68 -2.10
N GLY A 107 -0.82 -2.96 -3.14
CA GLY A 107 -1.27 -2.96 -4.51
C GLY A 107 -1.14 -1.60 -5.19
N VAL A 108 -1.20 -1.64 -6.52
CA VAL A 108 -0.93 -0.51 -7.41
C VAL A 108 -1.86 0.70 -7.20
N LEU A 109 -3.03 0.49 -6.58
CA LEU A 109 -4.03 1.53 -6.33
C LEU A 109 -4.05 2.03 -4.89
N ALA A 110 -3.30 1.40 -3.99
CA ALA A 110 -3.27 1.86 -2.61
C ALA A 110 -2.59 3.23 -2.52
N PRO A 111 -3.13 4.15 -1.70
CA PRO A 111 -2.44 5.40 -1.42
C PRO A 111 -1.14 5.10 -0.68
N ILE A 112 -0.08 5.81 -1.04
CA ILE A 112 1.21 5.67 -0.37
C ILE A 112 1.22 6.34 1.00
N THR A 113 0.21 7.14 1.36
CA THR A 113 0.14 7.86 2.64
C THR A 113 -1.15 7.47 3.36
N ILE A 114 -1.04 7.12 4.64
CA ILE A 114 -2.18 6.77 5.51
C ILE A 114 -3.13 7.97 5.58
N GLY A 115 -4.43 7.70 5.46
CA GLY A 115 -5.48 8.73 5.52
C GLY A 115 -5.56 9.63 4.28
N ALA A 116 -4.70 9.43 3.26
CA ALA A 116 -4.86 10.11 1.99
C ALA A 116 -6.11 9.60 1.25
N LEU A 117 -6.75 10.49 0.50
CA LEU A 117 -7.91 10.15 -0.32
C LEU A 117 -7.52 9.06 -1.32
N HIS A 118 -8.18 7.90 -1.24
CA HIS A 118 -7.96 6.80 -2.18
C HIS A 118 -8.49 7.19 -3.56
N ASN A 119 -7.63 7.11 -4.58
CA ASN A 119 -8.03 7.27 -5.97
C ASN A 119 -8.23 5.87 -6.62
N PRO A 120 -9.48 5.39 -6.73
CA PRO A 120 -9.78 4.07 -7.30
C PRO A 120 -9.53 4.00 -8.81
N HIS A 121 -9.27 5.12 -9.47
CA HIS A 121 -9.06 5.18 -10.92
C HIS A 121 -7.58 5.02 -11.32
N GLY A 122 -6.65 5.12 -10.36
CA GLY A 122 -5.22 5.25 -10.63
C GLY A 122 -4.88 6.47 -11.50
N GLU A 123 -3.69 6.50 -12.10
CA GLU A 123 -3.23 7.59 -12.98
C GLU A 123 -3.81 7.51 -14.41
N PHE A 124 -4.42 6.37 -14.80
CA PHE A 124 -4.94 6.19 -16.15
C PHE A 124 -6.02 7.20 -16.49
N ILE A 125 -6.85 7.56 -15.50
CA ILE A 125 -7.85 8.60 -15.70
C ILE A 125 -7.21 9.96 -15.97
N PHE A 126 -6.12 10.30 -15.27
CA PHE A 126 -5.41 11.57 -15.47
C PHE A 126 -4.72 11.62 -16.83
N ARG A 127 -4.11 10.52 -17.28
CA ARG A 127 -3.56 10.43 -18.65
C ARG A 127 -4.64 10.50 -19.73
N ALA A 128 -5.75 9.80 -19.55
CA ALA A 128 -6.83 9.76 -20.53
C ALA A 128 -7.58 11.10 -20.64
N THR A 129 -7.68 11.84 -19.54
CA THR A 129 -8.44 13.11 -19.47
C THR A 129 -7.57 14.36 -19.54
N GLY A 130 -6.27 14.24 -19.30
CA GLY A 130 -5.39 15.38 -19.05
C GLY A 130 -5.67 16.12 -17.73
N ALA A 131 -6.57 15.63 -16.89
CA ALA A 131 -6.85 16.24 -15.59
C ALA A 131 -5.61 16.15 -14.68
N ARG A 132 -5.34 17.21 -13.92
CA ARG A 132 -4.20 17.27 -12.98
C ARG A 132 -4.60 17.23 -11.51
N THR A 133 -5.90 17.31 -11.24
CA THR A 133 -6.46 17.26 -9.89
C THR A 133 -7.76 16.47 -9.90
N CYS A 134 -8.07 15.83 -8.77
CA CYS A 134 -9.36 15.16 -8.57
C CYS A 134 -10.54 16.13 -8.76
N GLY A 135 -10.33 17.40 -8.41
CA GLY A 135 -11.33 18.48 -8.47
C GLY A 135 -11.85 18.80 -9.87
N VAL A 136 -11.16 18.37 -10.94
CA VAL A 136 -11.66 18.51 -12.32
C VAL A 136 -12.92 17.66 -12.53
N CYS A 137 -12.97 16.47 -11.94
CA CYS A 137 -14.07 15.52 -12.10
C CYS A 137 -14.93 15.39 -10.84
N HIS A 138 -14.38 15.67 -9.66
CA HIS A 138 -15.05 15.48 -8.38
C HIS A 138 -15.33 16.80 -7.65
N ILE A 139 -16.42 16.79 -6.90
CA ILE A 139 -16.65 17.71 -5.79
C ILE A 139 -16.23 16.97 -4.53
N ILE A 140 -15.18 17.47 -3.88
CA ILE A 140 -14.61 16.89 -2.65
C ILE A 140 -14.99 17.82 -1.50
N SER A 141 -15.76 17.31 -0.55
CA SER A 141 -16.15 18.07 0.64
C SER A 141 -14.99 18.09 1.65
N PRO A 142 -14.67 19.27 2.25
CA PRO A 142 -13.71 19.35 3.34
C PRO A 142 -14.19 18.65 4.63
N GLU A 143 -15.49 18.40 4.78
CA GLU A 143 -16.10 17.73 5.94
C GLU A 143 -15.92 16.20 5.92
N GLY A 144 -15.24 15.67 4.90
CA GLY A 144 -15.11 14.24 4.66
C GLY A 144 -16.33 13.64 3.95
N GLY A 145 -16.20 12.41 3.46
CA GLY A 145 -17.26 11.69 2.74
C GLY A 145 -16.88 11.25 1.32
N GLN A 146 -17.76 10.50 0.66
CA GLN A 146 -17.53 10.03 -0.70
C GLN A 146 -17.56 11.20 -1.70
N PRO A 147 -16.52 11.39 -2.53
CA PRO A 147 -16.52 12.41 -3.56
C PRO A 147 -17.69 12.24 -4.52
N SER A 148 -18.42 13.33 -4.82
CA SER A 148 -19.47 13.31 -5.83
C SER A 148 -18.90 13.71 -7.19
N LEU A 149 -19.52 13.23 -8.29
CA LEU A 149 -19.11 13.61 -9.64
C LEU A 149 -19.64 15.00 -9.98
N ARG A 150 -18.81 15.82 -10.62
CA ARG A 150 -19.25 17.08 -11.23
C ARG A 150 -20.12 16.79 -12.45
N ASP A 151 -21.17 17.58 -12.63
CA ASP A 151 -21.88 17.64 -13.90
C ASP A 151 -21.16 18.63 -14.84
N ASN A 152 -20.13 18.14 -15.54
CA ASN A 152 -19.38 18.93 -16.51
C ASN A 152 -19.12 18.12 -17.79
N GLN A 153 -18.68 18.82 -18.84
CA GLN A 153 -18.45 18.20 -20.15
C GLN A 153 -17.40 17.06 -20.09
N PRO A 154 -16.24 17.21 -19.40
CA PRO A 154 -15.27 16.11 -19.28
C PRO A 154 -15.86 14.84 -18.67
N VAL A 155 -16.63 14.98 -17.59
CA VAL A 155 -17.27 13.83 -16.93
C VAL A 155 -18.31 13.19 -17.86
N ARG A 156 -19.18 13.99 -18.49
CA ARG A 156 -20.20 13.48 -19.43
C ARG A 156 -19.58 12.72 -20.60
N GLN A 157 -18.56 13.30 -21.23
CA GLN A 157 -17.85 12.68 -22.35
C GLN A 157 -17.20 11.36 -21.94
N LEU A 158 -16.64 11.28 -20.74
CA LEU A 158 -15.99 10.06 -20.25
C LEU A 158 -16.99 8.94 -19.92
N LEU A 159 -18.16 9.31 -19.39
CA LEU A 159 -19.27 8.39 -19.14
C LEU A 159 -19.85 7.85 -20.47
N GLU A 160 -20.00 8.71 -21.47
CA GLU A 160 -20.48 8.35 -22.81
C GLU A 160 -19.49 7.45 -23.56
N GLN A 161 -18.21 7.81 -23.58
CA GLN A 161 -17.14 7.01 -24.21
C GLN A 161 -17.02 5.62 -23.60
N GLY A 162 -17.28 5.48 -22.30
CA GLY A 162 -17.24 4.21 -21.62
C GLY A 162 -18.33 3.22 -22.02
N LYS A 163 -19.36 3.61 -22.80
CA LYS A 163 -20.52 2.77 -23.22
C LYS A 163 -21.09 1.86 -22.12
N GLY A 164 -21.00 2.28 -20.86
CA GLY A 164 -21.45 1.51 -19.69
C GLY A 164 -20.36 0.94 -18.77
N ALA A 165 -19.10 0.86 -19.21
CA ALA A 165 -17.96 0.43 -18.39
C ALA A 165 -17.61 1.46 -17.30
N HIS A 166 -17.70 2.76 -17.61
CA HIS A 166 -17.47 3.85 -16.66
C HIS A 166 -18.73 4.27 -15.89
N ARG A 167 -19.70 3.38 -15.66
CA ARG A 167 -20.89 3.72 -14.86
C ARG A 167 -20.52 3.96 -13.40
N ARG A 168 -21.31 4.79 -12.73
CA ARG A 168 -21.20 5.06 -11.29
C ARG A 168 -21.15 3.74 -10.51
N ARG A 169 -20.17 3.58 -9.61
CA ARG A 169 -19.92 2.38 -8.79
C ARG A 169 -19.48 1.08 -9.50
N ARG A 170 -19.39 1.03 -10.85
CA ARG A 170 -18.87 -0.17 -11.58
C ARG A 170 -17.35 -0.30 -11.57
N MET A 171 -16.60 0.78 -11.31
CA MET A 171 -15.14 0.71 -11.23
C MET A 171 -14.70 -0.28 -10.15
N ALA A 172 -15.44 -0.37 -9.03
CA ALA A 172 -15.20 -1.36 -7.98
C ALA A 172 -15.22 -2.80 -8.51
N ASP A 173 -16.06 -3.11 -9.51
CA ASP A 173 -16.12 -4.44 -10.14
C ASP A 173 -14.80 -4.78 -10.85
N CYS A 174 -14.18 -3.79 -11.49
CA CYS A 174 -12.89 -3.93 -12.18
C CYS A 174 -11.76 -4.10 -11.15
N LEU A 175 -11.82 -3.33 -10.05
CA LEU A 175 -10.83 -3.38 -9.00
C LEU A 175 -10.82 -4.71 -8.24
N ARG A 176 -11.93 -5.43 -8.15
CA ARG A 176 -11.95 -6.76 -7.51
C ARG A 176 -10.92 -7.73 -8.09
N CYS A 177 -10.65 -7.66 -9.40
CA CYS A 177 -9.66 -8.52 -10.05
C CYS A 177 -8.30 -7.84 -10.24
N HIS A 178 -8.26 -6.50 -10.30
CA HIS A 178 -7.04 -5.73 -10.61
C HIS A 178 -6.38 -5.02 -9.42
N ALA A 179 -6.98 -5.05 -8.21
CA ALA A 179 -6.45 -4.32 -7.06
C ALA A 179 -5.29 -5.01 -6.34
N GLY A 180 -5.00 -6.29 -6.60
CA GLY A 180 -3.85 -6.99 -5.98
C GLY A 180 -3.84 -6.99 -4.44
N GLY A 181 -4.99 -6.73 -3.80
CA GLY A 181 -5.13 -6.63 -2.35
C GLY A 181 -6.60 -6.45 -1.99
N VAL A 182 -7.06 -7.25 -1.03
CA VAL A 182 -8.48 -7.39 -0.64
C VAL A 182 -9.06 -6.03 -0.22
N THR A 183 -10.09 -5.56 -0.92
CA THR A 183 -10.86 -4.38 -0.49
C THR A 183 -11.90 -4.80 0.54
N GLU A 184 -11.47 -5.14 1.75
CA GLU A 184 -12.39 -5.15 2.90
C GLU A 184 -12.59 -3.72 3.38
N VAL A 185 -13.42 -2.98 2.64
CA VAL A 185 -14.22 -1.92 3.26
C VAL A 185 -15.59 -2.55 3.45
N GLY A 186 -15.82 -3.09 4.65
CA GLY A 186 -17.15 -3.53 5.08
C GLY A 186 -18.14 -2.39 4.87
N GLN A 187 -18.99 -2.55 3.86
CA GLN A 187 -20.23 -1.81 3.78
C GLN A 187 -21.24 -2.61 4.59
N ASP A 188 -21.33 -2.29 5.86
CA ASP A 188 -22.46 -2.68 6.68
C ASP A 188 -23.69 -2.06 6.03
N GLY A 189 -24.51 -2.93 5.45
CA GLY A 189 -25.73 -2.55 4.77
C GLY A 189 -26.71 -1.91 5.74
N ASN A 190 -27.20 -0.74 5.39
CA ASN A 190 -28.59 -0.40 5.63
C ASN A 190 -29.00 0.65 4.59
N ASP A 191 -30.02 0.31 3.80
CA ASP A 191 -31.07 1.23 3.34
C ASP A 191 -32.08 0.39 2.55
N ARG A 192 -33.17 0.03 3.25
CA ARG A 192 -34.49 -0.17 2.66
C ARG A 192 -35.18 1.18 2.54
#